data_AF-F4WTI7-F1
#
_entry.id   AF-F4WTI7-F1
#
_cell.length_a   1.000
_cell.length_b   1.000
_cell.length_c   1.000
_cell.angle_alpha   90.00
_cell.angle_beta   90.00
_cell.angle_gamma   90.00
#
_symmetry.space_group_name_H-M   'P 1'
#
loop_
_entity.id
_entity.type
_entity.pdbx_description
1 polymer ?
#
loop_
_entity_poly.entity_id
_entity_poly.type
_entity_poly.pdbx_seq_one_letter_code
_entity_poly.pdbx_strand_id
1 'polypeptide(L)'
;MLRRCVSLDPAYAPAFRVLARIATGPATGELLRHVIHLQPRNPDALAEYAYWLYKNGKWLPSLRYYFKAMEIFPSHKPSLIGTLRILRSRGQWSRVHQLIIR
;
A
#
# COMPACT_ATOMS: atom_id res chain seq x y z
N MET A 1 -1.37 -24.94 -2.23
CA MET A 1 -0.66 -24.65 -3.50
C MET A 1 0.20 -23.38 -3.43
N LEU A 2 -0.29 -22.24 -2.94
CA LEU A 2 0.48 -20.96 -2.89
C LEU A 2 1.82 -21.03 -2.12
N ARG A 3 1.91 -21.74 -0.98
CA ARG A 3 3.19 -21.96 -0.27
C ARG A 3 4.23 -22.71 -1.13
N ARG A 4 3.76 -23.57 -2.04
CA ARG A 4 4.60 -24.33 -2.98
C ARG A 4 5.09 -23.45 -4.14
N CYS A 5 4.31 -22.45 -4.55
CA CYS A 5 4.75 -21.45 -5.53
C CYS A 5 5.85 -20.54 -4.96
N VAL A 6 5.73 -20.12 -3.70
CA VAL A 6 6.77 -19.32 -3.03
C VAL A 6 8.07 -20.12 -2.85
N SER A 7 8.00 -21.44 -2.63
CA SER A 7 9.19 -22.30 -2.59
C SER A 7 9.82 -22.58 -3.96
N LEU A 8 9.08 -22.37 -5.06
CA LEU A 8 9.55 -22.59 -6.42
C LEU A 8 10.11 -21.31 -7.06
N ASP A 9 9.54 -20.15 -6.73
CA ASP A 9 10.07 -18.84 -7.13
C ASP A 9 9.89 -17.82 -5.98
N PRO A 10 10.94 -17.58 -5.18
CA PRO A 10 10.93 -16.59 -4.11
C PRO A 10 10.68 -15.14 -4.58
N ALA A 11 10.79 -14.86 -5.88
CA ALA A 11 10.55 -13.55 -6.47
C ALA A 11 9.13 -13.35 -7.01
N TYR A 12 8.25 -14.36 -6.94
CA TYR A 12 6.90 -14.29 -7.48
C TYR A 12 5.95 -13.48 -6.58
N ALA A 13 6.07 -12.15 -6.68
CA ALA A 13 5.28 -11.16 -5.94
C ALA A 13 3.74 -11.34 -6.02
N PRO A 14 3.13 -11.80 -7.13
CA PRO A 14 1.68 -12.04 -7.16
C PRO A 14 1.21 -13.11 -6.16
N ALA A 15 2.00 -14.16 -5.89
CA ALA A 15 1.62 -15.15 -4.88
C ALA A 15 1.62 -14.55 -3.47
N PHE A 16 2.58 -13.69 -3.15
CA PHE A 16 2.62 -12.99 -1.86
C PHE A 16 1.43 -12.03 -1.69
N ARG A 17 0.97 -11.36 -2.76
CA ARG A 17 -0.26 -10.54 -2.73
C ARG A 17 -1.51 -11.37 -2.44
N VAL A 18 -1.66 -12.53 -3.10
CA VAL A 18 -2.79 -13.43 -2.83
C VAL A 18 -2.72 -13.98 -1.40
N LEU A 19 -1.53 -14.35 -0.92
CA LEU A 19 -1.34 -14.78 0.46
C LEU A 19 -1.68 -13.68 1.48
N ALA A 20 -1.30 -12.42 1.21
CA ALA A 20 -1.63 -11.29 2.06
C ALA A 20 -3.14 -11.05 2.17
N ARG A 21 -3.93 -11.34 1.13
CA ARG A 21 -5.40 -11.25 1.16
C ARG A 21 -6.07 -12.31 2.03
N ILE A 22 -5.42 -13.46 2.19
CA ILE A 22 -5.92 -14.59 2.97
C ILE A 22 -5.40 -14.52 4.42
N ALA A 23 -4.20 -13.98 4.61
CA ALA A 23 -3.61 -13.77 5.93
C ALA A 23 -4.39 -12.71 6.73
N THR A 24 -4.44 -12.91 8.05
CA THR A 24 -5.04 -11.96 8.99
C THR A 24 -3.98 -11.43 9.96
N GLY A 25 -4.19 -10.20 10.43
CA GLY A 25 -3.36 -9.59 11.46
C GLY A 25 -1.93 -9.21 11.00
N PRO A 26 -0.89 -9.44 11.83
CA PRO A 26 0.47 -8.96 11.58
C PRO A 26 1.17 -9.65 10.41
N ALA A 27 0.86 -10.92 10.14
CA ALA A 27 1.46 -11.70 9.05
C ALA A 27 1.18 -11.06 7.67
N THR A 28 0.01 -10.45 7.48
CA THR A 28 -0.32 -9.70 6.28
C THR A 28 0.67 -8.55 6.03
N GLY A 29 1.09 -7.86 7.08
CA GLY A 29 2.04 -6.75 6.98
C GLY A 29 3.43 -7.21 6.56
N GLU A 30 3.89 -8.37 7.05
CA GLU A 30 5.18 -8.96 6.67
C GLU A 30 5.18 -9.40 5.21
N LEU A 31 4.11 -10.08 4.77
CA LEU A 31 3.94 -10.49 3.38
C LEU A 31 3.94 -9.29 2.43
N LEU A 32 3.16 -8.24 2.73
CA LEU A 32 3.13 -7.03 1.92
C LEU A 32 4.48 -6.28 1.95
N ARG A 33 5.20 -6.32 3.07
CA ARG A 33 6.56 -5.76 3.16
C ARG A 33 7.53 -6.49 2.22
N HIS A 34 7.42 -7.82 2.11
CA HIS A 34 8.19 -8.58 1.14
C HIS A 34 7.79 -8.21 -0.30
N VAL A 35 6.50 -8.02 -0.60
CA VAL A 35 6.05 -7.59 -1.94
C VAL A 35 6.69 -6.26 -2.34
N ILE A 36 6.69 -5.25 -1.46
CA ILE A 36 7.30 -3.94 -1.78
C ILE A 36 8.83 -4.02 -1.87
N HIS A 37 9.47 -5.02 -1.26
CA HIS A 37 10.92 -5.23 -1.40
C HIS A 37 11.25 -5.85 -2.77
N LEU A 38 10.43 -6.80 -3.22
CA LEU A 38 10.56 -7.40 -4.55
C LEU A 38 10.17 -6.42 -5.67
N GLN A 39 9.21 -5.53 -5.41
CA GLN A 39 8.66 -4.58 -6.39
C GLN A 39 8.65 -3.15 -5.84
N PRO A 40 9.82 -2.53 -5.60
CA PRO A 40 9.90 -1.21 -4.96
C PRO A 40 9.34 -0.08 -5.82
N ARG A 41 9.27 -0.28 -7.14
CA ARG A 41 8.73 0.68 -8.12
C ARG A 41 7.30 0.35 -8.55
N ASN A 42 6.60 -0.56 -7.87
CA ASN A 42 5.20 -0.85 -8.17
C ASN A 42 4.26 0.02 -7.29
N PRO A 43 3.53 0.99 -7.86
CA PRO A 43 2.64 1.86 -7.09
C PRO A 43 1.48 1.09 -6.45
N ASP A 44 0.98 0.01 -7.06
CA ASP A 44 -0.08 -0.82 -6.49
C ASP A 44 0.39 -1.53 -5.21
N ALA A 45 1.59 -2.11 -5.23
CA ALA A 45 2.16 -2.80 -4.07
C ALA A 45 2.37 -1.84 -2.89
N LEU A 46 2.88 -0.64 -3.17
CA LEU A 46 3.04 0.41 -2.17
C LEU A 46 1.69 0.86 -1.59
N ALA A 47 0.67 1.02 -2.43
CA ALA A 47 -0.68 1.41 -2.00
C ALA A 47 -1.38 0.31 -1.17
N GLU A 48 -1.17 -0.96 -1.49
CA GLU A 48 -1.69 -2.09 -0.69
C GLU A 48 -1.06 -2.12 0.71
N TYR A 49 0.25 -1.95 0.80
CA TYR A 49 0.92 -1.87 2.11
C TYR A 49 0.48 -0.62 2.90
N ALA A 50 0.34 0.53 2.22
CA ALA A 50 -0.20 1.74 2.82
C ALA A 50 -1.63 1.53 3.35
N TYR A 51 -2.47 0.82 2.61
CA TYR A 51 -3.83 0.50 3.03
C TYR A 51 -3.85 -0.39 4.28
N TRP A 52 -3.01 -1.42 4.32
CA TRP A 52 -2.86 -2.26 5.51
C TRP A 52 -2.39 -1.44 6.73
N LEU A 53 -1.41 -0.56 6.56
CA LEU A 53 -0.94 0.34 7.62
C LEU A 53 -2.07 1.22 8.16
N TYR A 54 -2.89 1.79 7.28
CA TYR A 54 -4.05 2.59 7.67
C TYR A 54 -5.07 1.78 8.47
N LYS A 55 -5.41 0.57 8.02
CA LYS A 55 -6.33 -0.35 8.71
C LYS A 55 -5.84 -0.74 10.11
N ASN A 56 -4.52 -0.72 10.34
CA ASN A 56 -3.89 -0.97 11.63
C ASN A 56 -3.60 0.32 12.44
N GLY A 57 -4.27 1.43 12.13
CA GLY A 57 -4.14 2.71 12.86
C GLY A 57 -2.86 3.51 12.57
N LYS A 58 -1.96 2.99 11.73
CA LYS A 58 -0.66 3.61 11.39
C LYS A 58 -0.81 4.59 10.22
N TRP A 59 -1.55 5.66 10.44
CA TRP A 59 -1.93 6.62 9.40
C TRP A 59 -0.75 7.48 8.88
N LEU A 60 0.22 7.90 9.70
CA LEU A 60 1.41 8.62 9.20
C LEU A 60 2.25 7.74 8.27
N PRO A 61 2.66 6.51 8.67
CA PRO A 61 3.35 5.60 7.75
C PRO A 61 2.55 5.34 6.47
N SER A 62 1.24 5.14 6.58
CA SER A 62 0.35 4.95 5.44
C SER A 62 0.45 6.09 4.42
N LEU A 63 0.35 7.35 4.88
CA LEU A 63 0.52 8.52 4.01
C LEU A 63 1.87 8.52 3.29
N ARG A 64 2.97 8.20 3.98
CA ARG A 64 4.31 8.16 3.36
C ARG A 64 4.36 7.17 2.20
N TYR A 65 3.74 6.00 2.35
CA TYR A 65 3.71 4.99 1.28
C TYR A 65 2.76 5.37 0.14
N TYR A 66 1.63 6.01 0.42
CA TYR A 66 0.79 6.57 -0.64
C TYR A 66 1.50 7.66 -1.44
N PHE A 67 2.24 8.55 -0.79
CA PHE A 67 3.05 9.55 -1.49
C PHE A 67 4.17 8.91 -2.33
N LYS A 68 4.89 7.91 -1.83
CA LYS A 68 5.87 7.16 -2.64
C LYS A 68 5.28 6.54 -3.90
N ALA A 69 4.06 5.98 -3.80
CA ALA A 69 3.37 5.46 -4.97
C ALA A 69 3.02 6.57 -5.98
N MET A 70 2.65 7.76 -5.50
CA MET A 70 2.37 8.92 -6.36
C MET A 70 3.65 9.59 -6.91
N GLU A 71 4.80 9.44 -6.26
CA GLU A 71 6.10 9.85 -6.83
C GLU A 71 6.44 9.01 -8.07
N ILE A 72 6.04 7.73 -8.10
CA ILE A 72 6.23 6.83 -9.24
C ILE A 72 5.16 7.07 -10.31
N PHE A 73 3.89 7.14 -9.90
CA PHE A 73 2.77 7.38 -10.79
C PHE A 73 1.85 8.46 -10.20
N PRO A 74 2.00 9.73 -10.61
CA PRO A 74 1.29 10.87 -10.02
C PRO A 74 -0.23 10.70 -9.97
N SER A 75 -0.83 10.09 -10.99
CA SER A 75 -2.28 9.88 -11.11
C SER A 75 -2.74 8.53 -10.55
N HIS A 76 -1.98 7.93 -9.62
CA HIS A 76 -2.32 6.63 -9.03
C HIS A 76 -3.58 6.70 -8.16
N LYS A 77 -4.72 6.33 -8.75
CA LYS A 77 -6.06 6.44 -8.13
C LYS A 77 -6.14 5.83 -6.72
N PRO A 78 -5.65 4.59 -6.45
CA PRO A 78 -5.71 4.03 -5.10
C PRO A 78 -4.98 4.85 -4.05
N SER A 79 -3.82 5.42 -4.40
CA SER A 79 -3.03 6.25 -3.49
C SER A 79 -3.66 7.61 -3.24
N LEU A 80 -4.24 8.22 -4.28
CA LEU A 80 -4.96 9.49 -4.15
C LEU A 80 -6.19 9.33 -3.25
N ILE A 81 -7.02 8.31 -3.50
CA ILE A 81 -8.20 8.00 -2.65
C ILE A 81 -7.77 7.70 -1.21
N GLY A 82 -6.72 6.88 -1.03
CA GLY A 82 -6.19 6.54 0.29
C GLY A 82 -5.69 7.76 1.07
N THR A 83 -4.99 8.67 0.39
CA THR A 83 -4.48 9.92 0.97
C THR A 83 -5.64 10.86 1.34
N LEU A 84 -6.59 11.08 0.42
CA LEU A 84 -7.77 11.91 0.68
C LEU A 84 -8.57 11.41 1.88
N ARG A 85 -8.77 10.10 1.99
CA ARG A 85 -9.46 9.49 3.13
C ARG A 85 -8.78 9.82 4.46
N ILE A 86 -7.46 9.72 4.52
CA ILE A 86 -6.69 10.02 5.74
C ILE A 86 -6.74 11.52 6.06
N LEU A 87 -6.54 12.39 5.06
CA LEU A 87 -6.55 13.84 5.27
C LEU A 87 -7.93 14.33 5.75
N ARG A 88 -9.01 13.81 5.16
CA ARG A 88 -10.39 14.10 5.60
C ARG A 88 -10.64 13.64 7.03
N SER A 89 -10.25 12.41 7.39
CA SER A 89 -10.45 11.91 8.76
C SER A 89 -9.60 12.65 9.81
N ARG A 90 -8.63 13.46 9.38
CA ARG A 90 -7.80 14.31 10.24
C ARG A 90 -8.16 15.80 10.16
N GLY A 91 -9.23 16.16 9.45
CA GLY A 91 -9.66 17.56 9.27
C GLY A 91 -8.67 18.43 8.48
N GLN A 92 -7.74 17.83 7.73
CA GLN A 92 -6.72 18.56 6.95
C GLN A 92 -7.29 19.02 5.59
N TRP A 93 -8.36 19.81 5.63
CA TRP A 93 -9.11 20.24 4.45
C TRP A 93 -8.30 21.10 3.48
N SER A 94 -7.37 21.92 3.99
CA SER A 94 -6.44 22.69 3.16
C SER A 94 -5.58 21.78 2.27
N ARG A 95 -5.06 20.68 2.83
CA ARG A 95 -4.27 19.69 2.07
C ARG A 95 -5.12 18.86 1.11
N VAL A 96 -6.38 18.57 1.47
CA VAL A 96 -7.35 17.92 0.56
C VAL A 96 -7.55 18.79 -0.68
N HIS A 97 -7.79 20.09 -0.49
CA HIS A 97 -8.00 21.04 -1.58
C HIS A 97 -6.75 21.14 -2.48
N GLN A 98 -5.56 21.27 -1.87
CA GLN A 98 -4.29 21.26 -2.61
C GLN A 98 -4.08 19.99 -3.42
N LEU A 99 -4.47 18.82 -2.89
CA LEU A 99 -4.27 17.55 -3.58
C LEU A 99 -5.23 17.34 -4.76
N ILE A 100 -6.44 17.90 -4.71
CA ILE A 100 -7.45 17.74 -5.78
C ILE A 100 -7.20 18.67 -6.96
N ILE A 101 -6.58 19.83 -6.72
CA ILE A 101 -6.37 20.88 -7.74
C ILE A 101 -5.06 20.67 -8.51
N ARG A 102 -4.17 19.82 -7.99
CA ARG A 102 -2.89 19.48 -8.61
C ARG A 102 -3.07 18.47 -9.73
#